data_AF-A0A0V0YJT1-F1
#
_entry.id   AF-A0A0V0YJT1-F1
#
_cell.length_a   1.000
_cell.length_b   1.000
_cell.length_c   1.000
_cell.angle_alpha   90.00
_cell.angle_beta   90.00
_cell.angle_gamma   90.00
#
_symmetry.space_group_name_H-M   'P 1'
#
loop_
_entity.id
_entity.type
_entity.pdbx_description
1 polymer ?
#
loop_
_entity_poly.entity_id
_entity_poly.type
_entity_poly.pdbx_seq_one_letter_code
_entity_poly.pdbx_strand_id
1 'polypeptide(L)'
;MSFFICAFVCFCVYFLLMLIVHYRRHLRHRRTNPTVSTCVVLGSGGHTMEILRLVQSLDKSKYNPMHFIIADTDSSSVEKVKPMLKENYVSFSTIRRCREVKQSIINVILPTLVATGQSLVQIW
;
A
#
# COMPACT_ATOMS: atom_id res chain seq x y z
N MET A 1 16.21 36.20 -29.37
CA MET A 1 17.06 35.11 -28.82
C MET A 1 17.28 35.23 -27.31
N SER A 2 17.80 36.35 -26.79
CA SER A 2 18.06 36.51 -25.33
C SER A 2 16.82 36.32 -24.43
N PHE A 3 15.64 36.83 -24.85
CA PHE A 3 14.40 36.69 -24.08
C PHE A 3 13.99 35.22 -23.84
N PHE A 4 14.10 34.37 -24.87
CA PHE A 4 13.76 32.95 -24.75
C PHE A 4 14.73 32.20 -23.84
N ILE A 5 16.01 32.57 -23.86
CA ILE A 5 17.04 31.98 -22.98
C ILE A 5 16.74 32.38 -21.52
N CYS A 6 16.46 33.65 -21.25
CA CYS A 6 16.09 34.09 -19.90
C CYS A 6 14.82 33.40 -19.39
N ALA A 7 13.79 33.29 -20.23
CA ALA A 7 12.55 32.60 -19.87
C ALA A 7 12.78 31.11 -19.55
N PHE A 8 13.59 30.42 -20.34
CA PHE A 8 13.94 29.01 -20.09
C PHE A 8 14.73 28.83 -18.80
N VAL A 9 15.72 29.69 -18.53
CA VAL A 9 16.50 29.66 -17.28
C VAL A 9 15.59 29.91 -16.08
N CYS A 10 14.71 30.92 -16.13
CA CYS A 10 13.74 31.18 -15.07
C CYS A 10 12.81 29.98 -14.82
N PHE A 11 12.36 29.30 -15.88
CA PHE A 11 11.54 28.09 -15.77
C PHE A 11 12.31 26.94 -15.10
N CYS A 12 13.55 26.69 -15.52
CA CYS A 12 14.40 25.66 -14.92
C CYS A 12 14.66 25.95 -13.43
N VAL A 13 14.97 27.19 -13.07
CA VAL A 13 15.17 27.60 -11.67
C VAL A 13 13.89 27.42 -10.87
N TYR A 14 12.73 27.83 -11.39
CA TYR A 14 11.44 27.63 -10.74
C TYR A 14 11.14 26.13 -10.52
N PHE A 15 11.35 25.30 -11.54
CA PHE A 15 11.15 23.86 -11.46
C PHE A 15 12.07 23.21 -10.42
N LEU A 16 13.36 23.56 -10.41
CA LEU A 16 14.32 23.08 -9.41
C LEU A 16 13.91 23.50 -7.98
N LEU A 17 13.48 24.74 -7.78
CA LEU A 17 12.97 25.21 -6.49
C LEU A 17 11.73 24.43 -6.06
N MET A 18 10.81 24.16 -7.00
CA MET A 18 9.60 23.37 -6.75
C MET A 18 9.96 21.94 -6.31
N LEU A 19 10.88 21.29 -7.01
CA LEU A 19 11.40 19.97 -6.64
C LEU A 19 12.06 19.97 -5.26
N ILE A 20 12.88 20.98 -4.95
CA ILE A 20 13.54 21.10 -3.64
C ILE A 20 12.49 21.28 -2.53
N VAL A 21 11.48 22.12 -2.73
CA VAL A 21 10.40 22.33 -1.76
C VAL A 21 9.60 21.05 -1.57
N HIS A 22 9.27 20.35 -2.66
CA HIS A 22 8.55 19.07 -2.61
C HIS A 22 9.35 18.02 -1.83
N TYR A 23 10.64 17.87 -2.15
CA TYR A 23 11.53 16.93 -1.46
C TYR A 23 11.68 17.26 0.03
N ARG A 24 11.86 18.55 0.36
CA ARG A 24 11.91 19.01 1.76
C ARG A 24 10.62 18.75 2.52
N ARG A 25 9.45 18.95 1.88
CA ARG A 25 8.15 18.63 2.49
C ARG A 25 8.01 17.13 2.78
N HIS A 26 8.38 16.28 1.82
CA HIS A 26 8.36 14.83 2.00
C HIS A 26 9.30 14.37 3.13
N LEU A 27 10.53 14.89 3.19
CA LEU A 27 11.46 14.60 4.29
C LEU A 27 10.96 15.11 5.65
N ARG A 28 10.38 16.32 5.69
CA ARG A 28 9.81 16.89 6.92
C ARG A 28 8.66 16.02 7.44
N HIS A 29 7.78 15.57 6.55
CA HIS A 29 6.66 14.68 6.92
C HIS A 29 7.15 13.36 7.53
N ARG A 30 8.22 12.76 6.97
CA ARG A 30 8.85 11.56 7.55
C ARG A 30 9.50 11.81 8.91
N ARG A 31 9.99 13.03 9.19
CA ARG A 31 10.65 13.36 10.45
C ARG A 31 9.66 13.68 11.57
N THR A 32 8.49 14.22 11.24
CA THR A 32 7.47 14.64 12.22
C THR A 32 6.47 13.55 12.58
N ASN A 33 6.31 12.54 11.72
CA ASN A 33 5.47 11.39 12.05
C ASN A 33 6.29 10.35 12.82
N PRO A 34 6.01 10.14 14.13
CA PRO A 34 6.68 9.11 14.90
C PRO A 34 6.21 7.70 14.48
N THR A 35 5.15 7.61 13.67
CA THR A 35 4.56 6.36 13.23
C THR A 35 4.66 6.16 11.71
N VAL A 36 4.67 4.90 11.31
CA VAL A 36 4.75 4.42 9.93
C VAL A 36 3.44 3.71 9.61
N SER A 37 2.71 4.24 8.61
CA SER A 37 1.55 3.55 8.07
C SER A 37 1.97 2.22 7.46
N THR A 38 1.31 1.14 7.87
CA THR A 38 1.70 -0.22 7.51
C THR A 38 0.55 -0.91 6.78
N CYS A 39 0.80 -1.37 5.56
CA CYS A 39 -0.16 -2.18 4.82
C CYS A 39 0.29 -3.64 4.85
N VAL A 40 -0.61 -4.54 5.22
CA VAL A 40 -0.36 -5.98 5.30
C VAL A 40 -1.31 -6.68 4.34
N VAL A 41 -0.76 -7.33 3.32
CA VAL A 41 -1.55 -8.11 2.35
C VAL A 41 -1.50 -9.58 2.73
N LEU A 42 -2.66 -10.20 2.89
CA LEU A 42 -2.84 -11.58 3.32
C LEU A 42 -3.60 -12.36 2.24
N GLY A 43 -3.16 -13.59 1.95
CA GLY A 43 -3.87 -14.53 1.07
C GLY A 43 -3.87 -15.95 1.65
N SER A 44 -4.57 -16.91 1.04
CA SER A 44 -4.56 -18.28 1.59
C SER A 44 -3.25 -18.98 1.23
N GLY A 45 -2.43 -19.29 2.23
CA GLY A 45 -1.11 -19.93 2.08
C GLY A 45 -0.27 -19.93 3.37
N GLY A 46 0.84 -20.70 3.37
CA GLY A 46 1.74 -20.82 4.53
C GLY A 46 2.46 -19.51 4.89
N HIS A 47 2.89 -18.74 3.88
CA HIS A 47 3.55 -17.45 4.07
C HIS A 47 2.68 -16.43 4.82
N THR A 48 1.36 -16.54 4.72
CA THR A 48 0.43 -15.65 5.42
C THR A 48 0.49 -15.84 6.93
N MET A 49 0.73 -17.06 7.40
CA MET A 49 0.94 -17.32 8.83
C MET A 49 2.29 -16.78 9.31
N GLU A 50 3.32 -16.84 8.48
CA GLU A 50 4.63 -16.23 8.78
C GLU A 50 4.50 -14.71 8.90
N ILE A 51 3.82 -14.07 7.94
CA ILE A 51 3.54 -12.63 7.95
C ILE A 51 2.71 -12.26 9.17
N LEU A 52 1.66 -13.02 9.50
CA LEU A 52 0.81 -12.71 10.66
C LEU A 52 1.60 -12.79 11.97
N ARG A 53 2.47 -13.80 12.14
CA ARG A 53 3.36 -13.90 13.31
C ARG A 53 4.32 -12.73 13.40
N LEU A 54 4.88 -12.30 12.27
CA LEU A 54 5.76 -11.13 12.21
C LEU A 54 5.00 -9.87 12.62
N VAL A 55 3.79 -9.66 12.10
CA VAL A 55 2.96 -8.51 12.41
C VAL A 55 2.55 -8.48 13.89
N GLN A 56 2.30 -9.63 14.51
CA GLN A 56 2.04 -9.73 15.94
C GLN A 56 3.25 -9.34 16.81
N SER A 57 4.47 -9.50 16.29
CA SER A 57 5.71 -9.09 16.97
C SER A 57 6.12 -7.63 16.72
N LEU A 58 5.43 -6.91 15.82
CA LEU A 58 5.73 -5.52 15.52
C LEU A 58 5.26 -4.58 16.65
N ASP A 59 6.03 -3.53 16.88
CA ASP A 59 5.70 -2.47 17.83
C ASP A 59 4.55 -1.60 17.29
N LYS A 60 3.33 -1.86 17.78
CA LYS A 60 2.12 -1.16 17.36
C LYS A 60 2.13 0.34 17.65
N SER A 61 2.99 0.81 18.55
CA SER A 61 3.14 2.25 18.81
C SER A 61 3.85 2.98 17.66
N LYS A 62 4.70 2.27 16.90
CA LYS A 62 5.45 2.79 15.75
C LYS A 62 4.79 2.43 14.42
N TYR A 63 4.16 1.28 14.31
CA TYR A 63 3.56 0.79 13.05
C TYR A 63 2.03 1.00 13.06
N ASN A 64 1.61 2.27 13.00
CA ASN A 64 0.21 2.70 13.07
C ASN A 64 -0.02 3.91 12.12
N PRO A 65 -1.11 3.94 11.33
CA PRO A 65 -2.20 2.95 11.26
C PRO A 65 -1.83 1.72 10.45
N MET A 66 -2.50 0.61 10.76
CA MET A 66 -2.30 -0.66 10.07
C MET A 66 -3.51 -0.99 9.19
N HIS A 67 -3.27 -1.32 7.93
CA HIS A 67 -4.32 -1.65 6.96
C HIS A 67 -4.14 -3.08 6.46
N PHE A 68 -5.07 -3.96 6.78
CA PHE A 68 -5.07 -5.34 6.34
C PHE A 68 -5.88 -5.49 5.05
N ILE A 69 -5.23 -6.01 4.02
CA ILE A 69 -5.86 -6.38 2.76
C ILE A 69 -5.92 -7.90 2.71
N ILE A 70 -7.12 -8.49 2.67
CA ILE A 70 -7.28 -9.94 2.67
C ILE A 70 -7.89 -10.41 1.35
N ALA A 71 -7.40 -11.53 0.83
CA ALA A 71 -8.01 -12.19 -0.30
C ALA A 71 -9.50 -12.54 -0.03
N ASP A 72 -10.41 -12.21 -0.95
CA ASP A 72 -11.86 -12.49 -0.82
C ASP A 72 -12.16 -13.97 -0.53
N THR A 73 -11.35 -14.89 -1.10
CA THR A 73 -11.52 -16.34 -0.97
C THR A 73 -10.92 -16.92 0.32
N ASP A 74 -10.36 -16.10 1.21
CA ASP A 74 -9.61 -16.55 2.39
C ASP A 74 -10.29 -16.16 3.72
N SER A 75 -11.42 -16.82 3.99
CA SER A 75 -12.18 -16.65 5.23
C SER A 75 -11.37 -17.01 6.49
N SER A 76 -10.42 -17.94 6.39
CA SER A 76 -9.58 -18.36 7.52
C SER A 76 -8.66 -17.22 7.99
N SER A 77 -8.11 -16.43 7.07
CA SER A 77 -7.27 -15.28 7.45
C SER A 77 -8.09 -14.14 8.07
N VAL A 78 -9.35 -13.96 7.67
CA VAL A 78 -10.25 -12.98 8.28
C VAL A 78 -10.46 -13.26 9.76
N GLU A 79 -10.72 -14.51 10.15
CA GLU A 79 -10.92 -14.89 11.55
C GLU A 79 -9.67 -14.65 12.40
N LYS A 80 -8.48 -14.86 11.82
CA LYS A 80 -7.20 -14.65 12.51
C LYS A 80 -6.86 -13.18 12.73
N VAL A 81 -7.31 -12.29 11.85
CA VAL A 81 -7.10 -10.83 11.94
C VAL A 81 -8.17 -10.15 12.79
N LYS A 82 -9.37 -10.72 12.91
CA LYS A 82 -10.48 -10.24 13.73
C LYS A 82 -10.09 -9.77 15.15
N PRO A 83 -9.25 -10.48 15.94
CA PRO A 83 -8.82 -9.97 17.24
C PRO A 83 -7.97 -8.69 17.16
N MET A 84 -7.21 -8.49 16.08
CA MET A 84 -6.38 -7.31 15.86
C MET A 84 -7.21 -6.11 15.38
N LEU A 85 -8.33 -6.37 14.71
CA LEU A 85 -9.26 -5.34 14.22
C LEU A 85 -10.03 -4.62 15.36
N LYS A 86 -9.93 -5.09 16.60
CA LYS A 86 -10.52 -4.42 17.78
C LYS A 86 -9.82 -3.10 18.12
N GLU A 87 -8.65 -2.86 17.56
CA GLU A 87 -7.87 -1.64 17.78
C GLU A 87 -8.34 -0.54 16.80
N ASN A 88 -8.64 0.65 17.32
CA ASN A 88 -9.22 1.77 16.55
C ASN A 88 -8.37 2.26 15.37
N TYR A 89 -7.10 1.86 15.30
CA TYR A 89 -6.15 2.24 14.26
C TYR A 89 -5.90 1.14 13.22
N VAL A 90 -6.64 0.05 13.28
CA VAL A 90 -6.55 -1.06 12.35
C VAL A 90 -7.75 -1.06 11.43
N SER A 91 -7.50 -1.05 10.12
CA SER A 91 -8.54 -1.09 9.09
C SER A 91 -8.38 -2.33 8.23
N PHE A 92 -9.49 -2.75 7.62
CA PHE A 92 -9.57 -3.98 6.83
C PHE A 92 -10.30 -3.73 5.51
N SER A 93 -9.80 -4.34 4.45
CA SER A 93 -10.37 -4.36 3.11
C SER A 93 -10.11 -5.71 2.46
N THR A 94 -10.89 -6.04 1.42
CA THR A 94 -10.71 -7.28 0.68
C THR A 94 -10.39 -7.03 -0.78
N ILE A 95 -9.57 -7.91 -1.35
CA ILE A 95 -9.21 -7.88 -2.78
C ILE A 95 -9.41 -9.28 -3.36
N ARG A 96 -9.88 -9.34 -4.61
CA ARG A 96 -9.96 -10.60 -5.35
C ARG A 96 -8.58 -11.14 -5.69
N ARG A 97 -8.36 -12.45 -5.50
CA ARG A 97 -7.14 -13.12 -5.99
C ARG A 97 -7.12 -13.16 -7.50
N CYS A 98 -5.97 -12.88 -8.10
CA CYS A 98 -5.79 -12.98 -9.55
C CYS A 98 -5.99 -14.41 -10.08
N ARG A 99 -5.77 -15.44 -9.25
CA ARG A 99 -5.92 -16.85 -9.62
C ARG A 99 -6.33 -17.71 -8.42
N GLU A 100 -7.24 -18.64 -8.67
CA GLU A 100 -7.60 -19.69 -7.72
C GLU A 100 -6.78 -20.97 -7.88
N VAL A 101 -6.70 -21.77 -6.81
CA VAL A 101 -5.98 -23.04 -6.82
C VAL A 101 -6.71 -24.00 -7.76
N LYS A 102 -5.97 -24.64 -8.69
CA LYS A 102 -6.48 -25.50 -9.79
C LYS A 102 -7.14 -24.78 -10.98
N GLN A 103 -7.09 -23.45 -11.04
CA GLN A 103 -7.56 -22.73 -12.23
C GLN A 103 -6.59 -22.90 -13.41
N SER A 104 -7.14 -23.18 -14.59
CA SER A 104 -6.37 -23.22 -15.85
C SER A 104 -5.82 -21.83 -16.19
N ILE A 105 -4.63 -21.76 -16.78
CA ILE A 105 -3.93 -20.49 -17.09
C ILE A 105 -4.76 -19.59 -18.03
N ILE A 106 -5.52 -20.18 -18.95
CA ILE A 106 -6.35 -19.44 -19.91
C ILE A 106 -7.48 -18.67 -19.18
N ASN A 107 -8.05 -19.25 -18.13
CA ASN A 107 -9.15 -18.65 -17.38
C ASN A 107 -8.70 -17.55 -16.40
N VAL A 108 -7.40 -17.26 -16.31
CA VAL A 108 -6.81 -16.27 -15.39
C VAL A 108 -6.89 -14.84 -15.92
N ILE A 109 -7.10 -14.65 -17.23
CA ILE A 109 -7.05 -13.34 -17.87
C ILE A 109 -8.08 -12.37 -17.28
N LEU A 110 -9.36 -12.79 -17.22
CA LEU A 110 -10.44 -11.95 -16.69
C LEU A 110 -10.28 -11.66 -15.18
N PRO A 111 -10.06 -12.66 -14.30
CA PRO A 111 -9.81 -12.42 -12.89
C PRO A 111 -8.62 -11.50 -12.63
N THR A 112 -7.54 -11.61 -13.42
CA THR A 112 -6.37 -10.75 -13.29
C THR A 112 -6.69 -9.31 -13.62
N LEU A 113 -7.47 -9.06 -14.68
CA LEU A 113 -7.83 -7.70 -15.08
C LEU A 113 -8.73 -7.03 -14.03
N VAL A 114 -9.68 -7.77 -13.46
CA VAL A 114 -10.51 -7.32 -12.34
C VAL A 114 -9.68 -7.05 -11.08
N ALA A 115 -8.82 -7.99 -10.70
CA ALA A 115 -7.95 -7.84 -9.52
C ALA A 115 -6.99 -6.66 -9.66
N THR A 116 -6.47 -6.43 -10.86
CA THR A 116 -5.60 -5.26 -11.15
C THR A 116 -6.39 -3.97 -11.00
N GLY A 117 -7.61 -3.89 -11.54
CA GLY A 117 -8.48 -2.73 -11.37
C GLY A 117 -8.79 -2.44 -9.90
N GLN A 118 -9.16 -3.45 -9.12
CA GLN A 118 -9.41 -3.32 -7.68
C GLN A 118 -8.15 -2.89 -6.92
N SER A 119 -6.99 -3.45 -7.24
CA SER A 119 -5.72 -3.07 -6.60
C SER A 119 -5.35 -1.61 -6.86
N LEU A 120 -5.65 -1.07 -8.04
CA LEU A 120 -5.38 0.35 -8.34
C LEU A 120 -6.25 1.28 -7.51
N VAL A 121 -7.53 0.92 -7.31
CA VAL A 121 -8.45 1.69 -6.45
C VAL A 121 -7.97 1.72 -5.00
N GLN A 122 -7.28 0.68 -4.54
CA GLN A 122 -6.84 0.58 -3.14
C GLN A 122 -5.54 1.32 -2.84
N ILE A 123 -4.80 1.72 -3.87
CA ILE A 123 -3.57 2.51 -3.77
C ILE A 123 -3.88 4.02 -3.81
N TRP A 124 -5.05 4.41 -4.31
CA TRP A 124 -5.51 5.79 -4.47
C TRP A 124 -6.37 6.24 -3.29
#